data_AF-A0AAU2EUI3-F1
#
_entry.id   AF-A0AAU2EUI3-F1
#
_cell.length_a   1.000
_cell.length_b   1.000
_cell.length_c   1.000
_cell.angle_alpha   90.00
_cell.angle_beta   90.00
_cell.angle_gamma   90.00
#
_symmetry.space_group_name_H-M   'P 1'
#
loop_
_entity.id
_entity.type
_entity.pdbx_description
1 polymer ?
#
loop_
_entity_poly.entity_id
_entity_poly.type
_entity_poly.pdbx_seq_one_letter_code
_entity_poly.pdbx_strand_id
1 'polypeptide(L)'
;MDQLLRGEIPPGGKCDIKTLVGRLQSTAPRSLAPAPTYLRVEFERRLQALRQAGDIPDLREAQITRLKMENAKLRERLDRSEQTIDELTDFRTQALARLGAQHEEIIRLREAAAGNSRVRRLPAPRTKSHRVMQLKCPPRTEGLKRGGNVGSEERV
;
A
#
# COMPACT_ATOMS: atom_id res chain seq x y z
N MET A 1 -41.45 13.00 -16.76
CA MET A 1 -41.01 14.02 -17.72
C MET A 1 -39.81 14.77 -17.16
N ASP A 2 -39.97 15.50 -16.05
CA ASP A 2 -38.96 16.46 -15.58
C ASP A 2 -37.63 15.83 -15.15
N GLN A 3 -37.63 14.61 -14.61
CA GLN A 3 -36.40 13.86 -14.31
C GLN A 3 -35.54 13.60 -15.57
N LEU A 4 -36.17 13.20 -16.69
CA LEU A 4 -35.45 12.96 -17.95
C LEU A 4 -34.95 14.27 -18.56
N LEU A 5 -35.70 15.37 -18.40
CA LEU A 5 -35.29 16.71 -18.83
C LEU A 5 -34.12 17.27 -17.98
N ARG A 6 -33.99 16.82 -16.73
CA ARG A 6 -32.85 17.09 -15.83
C ARG A 6 -31.65 16.16 -16.05
N GLY A 7 -31.72 15.24 -17.01
CA GLY A 7 -30.62 14.32 -17.31
C GLY A 7 -30.45 13.18 -16.31
N GLU A 8 -31.44 12.91 -15.47
CA GLU A 8 -31.43 11.71 -14.63
C GLU A 8 -31.64 10.48 -15.52
N ILE A 9 -30.56 9.74 -15.77
CA ILE A 9 -30.58 8.54 -16.63
C ILE A 9 -31.16 7.37 -15.82
N PRO A 10 -32.33 6.82 -16.18
CA PRO A 10 -32.83 5.58 -15.59
C PRO A 10 -31.81 4.44 -15.66
N PRO A 11 -31.80 3.52 -14.68
CA PRO A 11 -31.05 2.27 -14.83
C PRO A 11 -31.50 1.54 -16.11
N GLY A 12 -30.56 1.30 -17.03
CA GLY A 12 -30.80 0.60 -18.30
C GLY A 12 -31.46 1.42 -19.42
N GLY A 13 -31.69 2.74 -19.27
CA GLY A 13 -32.35 3.58 -20.26
C GLY A 13 -31.50 4.76 -20.76
N LYS A 14 -31.99 5.48 -21.78
CA LYS A 14 -31.41 6.74 -22.26
C LYS A 14 -32.36 7.91 -21.93
N CYS A 15 -31.87 9.15 -21.97
CA CYS A 15 -32.73 10.34 -21.91
C CYS A 15 -33.44 10.56 -23.25
N ASP A 16 -34.32 9.64 -23.65
CA ASP A 16 -35.11 9.73 -24.88
C ASP A 16 -36.61 9.53 -24.64
N ILE A 17 -37.41 9.96 -25.61
CA ILE A 17 -38.88 9.84 -25.57
C ILE A 17 -39.30 8.37 -25.48
N LYS A 18 -38.52 7.44 -26.05
CA LYS A 18 -38.81 5.99 -25.97
C LYS A 18 -38.74 5.48 -24.53
N THR A 19 -37.71 5.88 -23.79
CA THR A 19 -37.55 5.55 -22.37
C THR A 19 -38.64 6.23 -21.53
N LEU A 20 -39.05 7.45 -21.86
CA LEU A 20 -40.17 8.12 -21.20
C LEU A 20 -41.49 7.37 -21.38
N VAL A 21 -41.81 6.99 -22.63
CA VAL A 21 -43.02 6.25 -22.99
C VAL A 21 -43.02 4.88 -22.32
N GLY A 22 -41.91 4.14 -22.40
CA GLY A 22 -41.76 2.84 -21.76
C GLY A 22 -41.94 2.90 -20.24
N ARG A 23 -41.41 3.94 -19.58
CA ARG A 23 -41.60 4.16 -18.13
C ARG A 23 -43.06 4.46 -17.80
N LEU A 24 -43.71 5.36 -18.53
CA LEU A 24 -45.11 5.70 -18.25
C LEU A 24 -46.06 4.52 -18.50
N GLN A 25 -45.74 3.67 -19.48
CA GLN A 25 -46.47 2.44 -19.74
C GLN A 25 -46.28 1.37 -18.66
N SER A 26 -45.15 1.37 -17.94
CA SER A 26 -44.90 0.44 -16.83
C SER A 26 -45.39 0.96 -15.48
N THR A 27 -45.47 2.27 -15.27
CA THR A 27 -45.86 2.87 -13.98
C THR A 27 -47.30 3.34 -13.90
N ALA A 28 -47.98 3.58 -15.04
CA ALA A 28 -49.36 4.08 -15.06
C ALA A 28 -50.28 3.12 -15.83
N PRO A 29 -51.55 2.99 -15.43
CA PRO A 29 -52.52 2.23 -16.20
C PRO A 29 -52.70 2.85 -17.58
N ARG A 30 -52.87 2.01 -18.60
CA ARG A 30 -52.89 2.42 -20.02
C ARG A 30 -53.94 3.50 -20.34
N SER A 31 -55.02 3.57 -19.58
CA SER A 31 -56.08 4.58 -19.72
C SER A 31 -55.70 5.97 -19.19
N LEU A 32 -54.76 6.06 -18.24
CA LEU A 32 -54.24 7.33 -17.71
C LEU A 32 -52.90 7.72 -18.36
N ALA A 33 -52.29 6.82 -19.12
CA ALA A 33 -51.03 7.10 -19.80
C ALA A 33 -51.27 8.08 -20.98
N PRO A 34 -50.59 9.23 -21.02
CA PRO A 34 -50.70 10.15 -22.14
C PRO A 34 -50.24 9.51 -23.46
N ALA A 35 -50.87 9.92 -24.56
CA ALA A 35 -50.56 9.40 -25.89
C ALA A 35 -49.06 9.63 -26.24
N PRO A 36 -48.37 8.65 -26.86
CA PRO A 36 -46.96 8.80 -27.22
C PRO A 36 -46.66 10.00 -28.13
N THR A 37 -47.61 10.38 -28.98
CA THR A 37 -47.52 11.56 -29.86
C THR A 37 -47.51 12.86 -29.06
N TYR A 38 -48.42 12.98 -28.09
CA TYR A 38 -48.46 14.13 -27.17
C TYR A 38 -47.18 14.21 -26.33
N LEU A 39 -46.71 13.08 -25.80
CA LEU A 39 -45.46 13.01 -25.04
C LEU A 39 -44.25 13.49 -25.84
N ARG A 40 -44.18 13.13 -27.13
CA ARG A 40 -43.11 13.58 -28.01
C ARG A 40 -43.12 15.11 -28.19
N VAL A 41 -44.27 15.66 -28.54
CA VAL A 41 -44.42 17.11 -28.78
C VAL A 41 -44.11 17.91 -27.51
N GLU A 42 -44.65 17.48 -26.37
CA GLU A 42 -44.44 18.18 -25.10
C GLU A 42 -43.00 18.05 -24.60
N PHE A 43 -42.35 16.90 -24.84
CA PHE A 43 -40.92 16.72 -24.51
C PHE A 43 -40.03 17.62 -25.37
N GLU A 44 -40.25 17.65 -26.69
CA GLU A 44 -39.50 18.50 -27.63
C GLU A 44 -39.70 19.99 -27.31
N ARG A 45 -40.94 20.40 -27.02
CA ARG A 45 -41.28 21.78 -26.61
C ARG A 45 -40.54 22.20 -25.34
N ARG A 46 -40.57 21.37 -24.28
CA ARG A 46 -39.90 21.67 -23.01
C ARG A 46 -38.38 21.67 -23.14
N LEU A 47 -37.82 20.77 -23.95
CA LEU A 47 -36.39 20.75 -24.25
C LEU A 47 -35.95 22.01 -25.00
N GLN A 48 -36.76 22.48 -25.95
CA GLN A 48 -36.50 23.71 -26.69
C GLN A 48 -36.59 24.94 -25.78
N ALA A 49 -37.58 24.99 -24.88
CA ALA A 49 -37.70 26.05 -23.88
C ALA A 49 -36.48 26.10 -22.94
N LEU A 50 -36.00 24.94 -22.48
CA LEU A 50 -34.78 24.84 -21.65
C LEU A 50 -33.53 25.31 -22.39
N ARG A 51 -33.41 25.00 -23.69
CA ARG A 51 -32.30 25.46 -24.54
C ARG A 51 -32.36 26.98 -24.77
N GLN A 52 -33.56 27.51 -25.03
CA GLN A 52 -33.78 28.94 -25.25
C GLN A 52 -33.56 29.78 -23.99
N ALA A 53 -33.81 29.20 -22.82
CA ALA A 53 -33.52 29.83 -21.53
C ALA A 53 -32.01 29.95 -21.23
N GLY A 54 -31.14 29.39 -22.07
CA GLY A 54 -29.68 29.53 -21.96
C GLY A 54 -29.05 28.74 -20.80
N ASP A 55 -29.84 27.99 -20.05
CA ASP A 55 -29.42 27.41 -18.76
C ASP A 55 -28.63 26.10 -18.85
N ILE A 56 -28.44 25.53 -20.04
CA ILE A 56 -27.90 24.18 -20.16
C ILE A 56 -26.97 24.04 -21.39
N PRO A 57 -25.64 24.01 -21.21
CA PRO A 57 -24.77 23.21 -22.09
C PRO A 57 -25.31 21.77 -22.06
N ASP A 58 -25.50 21.08 -23.20
CA ASP A 58 -26.19 19.78 -23.26
C ASP A 58 -25.77 18.91 -22.06
N LEU A 59 -26.70 18.59 -21.16
CA LEU A 59 -26.37 17.93 -19.88
C LEU A 59 -25.55 16.66 -20.11
N ARG A 60 -25.73 16.01 -21.27
CA ARG A 60 -24.90 14.89 -21.70
C ARG A 60 -23.46 15.32 -21.95
N GLU A 61 -23.22 16.43 -22.64
CA GLU A 61 -21.87 16.96 -22.85
C GLU A 61 -21.21 17.37 -21.54
N ALA A 62 -21.94 18.00 -20.61
CA ALA A 62 -21.45 18.32 -19.27
C ALA A 62 -21.07 17.04 -18.50
N GLN A 63 -21.94 16.02 -18.54
CA GLN A 63 -21.69 14.73 -17.89
C GLN A 63 -20.54 13.96 -18.55
N ILE A 64 -20.45 13.95 -19.87
CA ILE A 64 -19.35 13.35 -20.63
C ILE A 64 -18.04 14.03 -20.26
N THR A 65 -18.03 15.36 -20.19
CA THR A 65 -16.83 16.13 -19.82
C THR A 65 -16.38 15.80 -18.41
N ARG A 66 -17.32 15.79 -17.45
CA ARG A 66 -17.05 15.39 -16.07
C ARG A 66 -16.49 13.96 -16.00
N LEU A 67 -17.14 13.00 -16.66
CA LEU A 67 -16.70 11.60 -16.66
C LEU A 67 -15.35 11.41 -17.34
N LYS A 68 -15.04 12.20 -18.38
CA LYS A 68 -13.71 12.21 -19.00
C LYS A 68 -12.65 12.74 -18.04
N MET A 69 -12.94 13.82 -17.32
CA MET A 69 -12.02 14.35 -16.30
C MET A 69 -11.81 13.36 -15.16
N GLU A 70 -12.87 12.71 -14.66
CA GLU A 70 -12.78 11.70 -13.62
C GLU A 70 -11.98 10.48 -14.11
N ASN A 71 -12.22 9.99 -15.33
CA ASN A 71 -11.43 8.91 -15.93
C ASN A 71 -9.95 9.28 -16.10
N ALA A 72 -9.65 10.50 -16.55
CA ALA A 72 -8.28 10.97 -16.68
C ALA A 72 -7.57 10.99 -15.32
N LYS A 73 -8.24 11.48 -14.28
CA LYS A 73 -7.71 11.49 -12.90
C LYS A 73 -7.50 10.07 -12.36
N LEU A 74 -8.42 9.15 -12.65
CA LEU A 74 -8.29 7.75 -12.23
C LEU A 74 -7.12 7.06 -12.94
N ARG A 75 -6.96 7.27 -14.25
CA ARG A 75 -5.82 6.75 -15.02
C ARG A 75 -4.51 7.30 -14.47
N GLU A 76 -4.41 8.60 -14.25
CA GLU A 76 -3.21 9.22 -13.70
C GLU A 76 -2.85 8.69 -12.30
N ARG A 77 -3.85 8.37 -11.47
CA ARG A 77 -3.63 7.70 -10.17
C ARG A 77 -3.18 6.26 -10.33
N LEU A 78 -3.74 5.54 -11.30
CA LEU A 78 -3.36 4.17 -11.61
C LEU A 78 -1.90 4.11 -12.08
N ASP A 79 -1.54 4.94 -13.06
CA ASP A 79 -0.18 5.01 -13.61
C ASP A 79 0.84 5.33 -12.51
N ARG A 80 0.55 6.28 -11.61
CA ARG A 80 1.40 6.57 -10.44
C ARG A 80 1.53 5.37 -9.50
N SER A 81 0.43 4.66 -9.27
CA SER A 81 0.44 3.50 -8.38
C SER A 81 1.23 2.33 -8.98
N GLU A 82 1.13 2.11 -10.29
CA GLU A 82 1.90 1.11 -11.02
C GLU A 82 3.39 1.43 -10.98
N GLN A 83 3.77 2.68 -11.25
CA GLN A 83 5.16 3.14 -11.10
C GLN A 83 5.71 2.91 -9.68
N THR A 84 4.92 3.24 -8.66
CA THR A 84 5.32 3.03 -7.25
C THR A 84 5.48 1.54 -6.95
N ILE A 85 4.61 0.68 -7.49
CA ILE A 85 4.70 -0.77 -7.30
C ILE A 85 5.97 -1.32 -7.98
N ASP A 86 6.28 -0.86 -9.18
CA ASP A 86 7.48 -1.27 -9.91
C ASP A 86 8.74 -0.87 -9.14
N GLU A 87 8.84 0.39 -8.71
CA GLU A 87 9.97 0.89 -7.91
C GLU A 87 10.16 0.10 -6.61
N LEU A 88 9.08 -0.17 -5.88
CA LEU A 88 9.14 -0.94 -4.64
C LEU A 88 9.50 -2.41 -4.88
N THR A 89 9.06 -2.98 -6.00
CA THR A 89 9.37 -4.36 -6.39
C THR A 89 10.84 -4.51 -6.76
N ASP A 90 11.37 -3.57 -7.54
CA ASP A 90 12.79 -3.50 -7.88
C ASP A 90 13.65 -3.31 -6.64
N PHE A 91 13.27 -2.38 -5.77
CA PHE A 91 13.97 -2.16 -4.51
C PHE A 91 13.98 -3.42 -3.65
N ARG A 92 12.83 -4.09 -3.48
CA ARG A 92 12.72 -5.34 -2.73
C ARG A 92 13.64 -6.42 -3.31
N THR A 93 13.66 -6.55 -4.63
CA THR A 93 14.49 -7.54 -5.33
C THR A 93 15.98 -7.30 -5.07
N GLN A 94 16.42 -6.05 -5.20
CA GLN A 94 17.81 -5.66 -4.92
C GLN A 94 18.17 -5.84 -3.44
N ALA A 95 17.29 -5.48 -2.52
CA ALA A 95 17.52 -5.62 -1.08
C ALA A 95 17.69 -7.10 -0.70
N LEU A 96 16.84 -7.99 -1.21
CA LEU A 96 16.95 -9.43 -0.98
C LEU A 96 18.23 -10.02 -1.57
N ALA A 97 18.60 -9.61 -2.79
CA ALA A 97 19.85 -10.06 -3.40
C ALA A 97 21.09 -9.64 -2.58
N ARG A 98 21.11 -8.39 -2.08
CA ARG A 98 22.20 -7.90 -1.22
C ARG A 98 22.27 -8.64 0.11
N LEU A 99 21.12 -8.87 0.75
CA LEU A 99 21.06 -9.64 2.00
C LEU A 99 21.54 -11.07 1.80
N GLY A 100 21.16 -11.73 0.69
CA GLY A 100 21.64 -13.05 0.32
C GLY A 100 23.17 -13.08 0.16
N ALA A 101 23.72 -12.15 -0.62
CA ALA A 101 25.18 -12.05 -0.83
C ALA A 101 25.95 -11.77 0.47
N GLN A 102 25.43 -10.89 1.34
CA GLN A 102 26.02 -10.63 2.65
C GLN A 102 25.97 -11.88 3.55
N HIS A 103 24.88 -12.64 3.50
CA HIS A 103 24.73 -13.86 4.27
C HIS A 103 25.75 -14.92 3.85
N GLU A 104 25.90 -15.14 2.54
CA GLU A 104 26.91 -16.05 1.97
C GLU A 104 28.33 -15.62 2.37
N GLU A 105 28.63 -14.33 2.33
CA GLU A 105 29.93 -13.80 2.76
C GLU A 105 30.20 -14.05 4.24
N ILE A 106 29.20 -13.84 5.11
CA ILE A 106 29.31 -14.12 6.55
C ILE A 106 29.57 -15.61 6.78
N ILE A 107 28.89 -16.50 6.05
CA ILE A 107 29.13 -17.95 6.14
C ILE A 107 30.57 -18.25 5.75
N ARG A 108 31.03 -17.76 4.60
CA ARG A 108 32.41 -17.94 4.11
C ARG A 108 33.45 -17.46 5.12
N LEU A 109 33.26 -16.27 5.69
CA LEU A 109 34.18 -15.70 6.68
C LEU A 109 34.21 -16.52 7.98
N ARG A 110 33.06 -17.03 8.41
CA ARG A 110 32.97 -17.91 9.59
C ARG A 110 33.67 -19.24 9.36
N GLU A 111 33.48 -19.85 8.19
CA GLU A 111 34.17 -21.09 7.80
C GLU A 111 35.69 -20.89 7.75
N ALA A 112 36.15 -19.81 7.12
CA ALA A 112 37.58 -19.46 7.06
C ALA A 112 38.17 -19.22 8.46
N ALA A 113 37.45 -18.51 9.34
CA ALA A 113 37.89 -18.29 10.72
C ALA A 113 37.93 -19.59 11.53
N ALA A 114 36.96 -20.48 11.35
CA ALA A 114 36.96 -21.79 11.99
C ALA A 114 38.13 -22.67 11.48
N GLY A 115 38.42 -22.65 10.19
CA GLY A 115 39.58 -23.32 9.60
C GLY A 115 40.93 -22.80 10.14
N ASN A 116 41.04 -21.48 10.32
CA ASN A 116 42.23 -20.81 10.84
C ASN A 116 42.39 -20.92 12.37
N SER A 117 41.33 -21.30 13.10
CA SER A 117 41.37 -21.50 14.56
C SER A 117 42.24 -22.68 15.00
N ARG A 118 42.77 -23.49 14.06
CA ARG A 118 43.88 -24.43 14.26
C ARG A 118 45.23 -23.71 14.48
N VAL A 119 45.23 -22.62 15.23
CA VAL A 119 46.45 -21.99 15.74
C VAL A 119 47.14 -23.00 16.64
N ARG A 120 48.18 -23.65 16.10
CA ARG A 120 49.04 -24.59 16.83
C ARG A 120 49.68 -23.80 17.98
N ARG A 121 49.26 -24.10 19.22
CA ARG A 121 49.90 -23.54 20.41
C ARG A 121 51.39 -23.92 20.33
N LEU A 122 52.26 -22.94 20.13
CA LEU A 122 53.70 -23.17 20.12
C LEU A 122 54.09 -23.78 21.48
N PRO A 123 54.90 -24.85 21.49
CA PRO A 123 55.31 -25.46 22.74
C PRO A 123 55.98 -24.40 23.60
N ALA A 124 55.55 -24.29 24.87
CA ALA A 124 56.16 -23.39 25.81
C ALA A 124 57.68 -23.68 25.88
N PRO A 125 58.54 -22.65 25.92
CA PRO A 125 59.98 -22.87 26.04
C PRO A 125 60.21 -23.71 27.29
N ARG A 126 60.93 -24.83 27.13
CA ARG A 126 61.33 -25.69 28.24
C ARG A 126 62.18 -24.84 29.19
N THR A 127 61.56 -24.33 30.25
CA THR A 127 62.30 -23.73 31.36
C THR A 127 63.21 -24.81 31.89
N LYS A 128 64.52 -24.69 31.63
CA LYS A 128 65.52 -25.49 32.33
C LYS A 128 65.28 -25.26 33.80
N SER A 129 64.94 -26.33 34.51
CA SER A 129 64.71 -26.34 35.95
C SER A 129 66.01 -25.93 36.64
N HIS A 130 66.23 -24.63 36.80
CA HIS A 130 67.12 -24.14 37.83
C HIS A 130 66.36 -24.33 39.13
N ARG A 131 66.85 -25.28 39.92
CA ARG A 131 66.45 -25.60 41.28
C ARG A 131 66.53 -24.32 42.12
N VAL A 132 65.48 -23.52 42.13
CA VAL A 132 65.33 -22.43 43.09
C VAL A 132 65.01 -23.09 44.42
N MET A 133 65.91 -22.91 45.38
CA MET A 133 65.74 -23.27 46.78
C MET A 133 64.37 -22.79 47.25
N GLN A 134 63.55 -23.73 47.72
CA GLN A 134 62.26 -23.48 48.34
C GLN A 134 62.46 -22.57 49.56
N LEU A 135 62.17 -21.27 49.42
CA LEU A 135 61.92 -20.41 50.56
C LEU A 135 60.46 -20.57 50.95
N LYS A 136 60.28 -21.27 52.06
CA LYS A 136 59.02 -21.61 52.71
C LYS A 136 58.33 -20.33 53.19
N CYS A 137 57.30 -19.88 52.46
CA CYS A 137 56.38 -18.86 52.95
C CYS A 137 55.37 -19.47 53.94
N PRO A 138 55.10 -18.82 55.09
CA PRO A 138 54.11 -19.29 56.06
C PRO A 138 52.67 -18.93 55.61
N PRO A 139 51.64 -19.61 56.15
CA PRO A 139 50.25 -19.33 55.78
C PRO A 139 49.79 -18.02 56.43
N ARG A 140 49.14 -17.14 55.65
CA ARG A 140 48.34 -16.04 56.20
C ARG A 140 46.87 -16.44 56.21
N THR A 141 46.31 -16.21 57.38
CA THR A 141 44.99 -16.59 57.89
C THR A 141 43.82 -16.06 57.08
N GLU A 142 42.75 -16.85 57.08
CA GLU A 142 41.41 -16.50 56.67
C GLU A 142 40.84 -15.28 57.42
N GLY A 143 39.90 -14.59 56.77
CA GLY A 143 38.85 -13.85 57.44
C GLY A 143 38.75 -12.38 57.07
N LEU A 144 37.87 -12.04 56.11
CA LEU A 144 36.76 -11.12 56.42
C LEU A 144 35.71 -11.14 55.29
N LYS A 145 34.52 -11.65 55.62
CA LYS A 145 33.28 -11.38 54.91
C LYS A 145 32.92 -9.89 55.05
N ARG A 146 32.60 -9.23 53.94
CA ARG A 146 31.66 -8.11 53.77
C ARG A 146 31.15 -8.25 52.32
N GLY A 147 29.89 -8.56 52.03
CA GLY A 147 28.67 -7.96 52.55
C GLY A 147 28.37 -6.72 51.70
N GLY A 148 27.47 -6.84 50.71
CA GLY A 148 27.12 -5.71 49.85
C GLY A 148 26.32 -6.10 48.59
N ASN A 149 25.12 -6.64 48.80
CA ASN A 149 24.01 -6.62 47.85
C ASN A 149 23.44 -5.18 47.79
N VAL A 150 23.24 -4.56 46.61
CA VAL A 150 21.99 -3.90 46.11
C VAL A 150 22.25 -3.31 44.71
N GLY A 151 21.27 -3.37 43.80
CA GLY A 151 21.27 -2.53 42.59
C GLY A 151 20.40 -3.01 41.43
N SER A 152 19.09 -3.04 41.63
CA SER A 152 18.02 -3.21 40.65
C SER A 152 17.90 -2.03 39.67
N GLU A 153 17.14 -2.24 38.57
CA GLU A 153 16.34 -1.23 37.82
C GLU A 153 17.12 -0.18 36.98
N GLU A 154 16.72 0.32 35.80
CA GLU A 154 15.58 0.21 34.86
C GLU A 154 15.89 1.22 33.70
N ARG A 155 15.24 1.06 32.52
CA ARG A 155 15.14 2.02 31.36
C ARG A 155 16.38 2.16 30.46
N VAL A 156 16.29 2.15 29.12
CA VAL A 156 15.24 2.61 28.18
C VAL A 156 14.98 1.58 27.09
#